data_AF-A0A353N2Y7-F1
#
_entry.id   AF-A0A353N2Y7-F1
#
_cell.length_a   1.000
_cell.length_b   1.000
_cell.length_c   1.000
_cell.angle_alpha   90.00
_cell.angle_beta   90.00
_cell.angle_gamma   90.00
#
_symmetry.space_group_name_H-M   'P 1'
#
loop_
_entity.id
_entity.type
_entity.pdbx_description
1 polymer ?
#
loop_
_entity_poly.entity_id
_entity_poly.type
_entity_poly.pdbx_seq_one_letter_code
_entity_poly.pdbx_strand_id
1 'polypeptide(L)'
;MGLPYIARLEHYEPYIGTEAVERILLKAEKMSDRRIVHINSTYYGGGVAELLGSMTLLANLAGVQMGWRVIQGSPDFFSVTKKMHNALQGGEINLSWKKFRIYEHVVFENVLRNHLDHDIVVIHDPQPLPMIRHYHKKGPWIWVCHVDLSNPNR
;
A
#
# COMPACT_ATOMS: atom_id res chain seq x y z
N MET A 1 -8.70 10.76 30.22
CA MET A 1 -8.82 9.50 29.46
C MET A 1 -7.45 9.16 28.91
N GLY A 2 -6.85 8.03 29.32
CA GLY A 2 -5.58 7.58 28.74
C GLY A 2 -5.77 7.14 27.29
N LEU A 3 -4.75 7.29 26.46
CA LEU A 3 -4.77 6.77 25.09
C LEU A 3 -4.93 5.23 25.12
N PRO A 4 -5.62 4.63 24.14
CA PRO A 4 -5.75 3.18 24.03
C PRO A 4 -4.37 2.52 23.91
N TYR A 5 -4.22 1.32 24.48
CA TYR A 5 -2.98 0.55 24.38
C TYR A 5 -2.75 0.09 22.93
N ILE A 6 -1.61 0.47 22.36
CA ILE A 6 -1.11 -0.02 21.08
C ILE A 6 0.34 -0.46 21.31
N ALA A 7 0.71 -1.64 20.79
CA ALA A 7 2.06 -2.16 20.93
C ALA A 7 3.10 -1.21 20.32
N ARG A 8 4.20 -1.00 21.03
CA ARG A 8 5.35 -0.22 20.56
C ARG A 8 6.48 -1.16 20.17
N LEU A 9 7.48 -0.64 19.45
CA LEU A 9 8.60 -1.44 18.97
C LEU A 9 9.39 -2.09 20.11
N GLU A 10 9.54 -1.39 21.24
CA GLU A 10 10.23 -1.87 22.44
C GLU A 10 9.55 -3.11 23.04
N HIS A 11 8.23 -3.29 22.85
CA HIS A 11 7.54 -4.51 23.29
C HIS A 11 7.98 -5.75 22.50
N TYR A 12 8.66 -5.57 21.36
CA TYR A 12 9.20 -6.67 20.56
C TYR A 12 10.66 -7.00 20.90
N GLU A 13 11.30 -6.23 21.79
CA GLU A 13 12.69 -6.46 22.22
C GLU A 13 12.98 -7.90 22.66
N PRO A 14 12.11 -8.60 23.42
CA PRO A 14 12.34 -9.99 23.79
C PRO A 14 12.46 -10.97 22.62
N TYR A 15 11.97 -10.60 21.43
CA TYR A 15 11.99 -11.45 20.23
C TYR A 15 13.09 -11.08 19.24
N ILE A 16 13.46 -9.81 19.16
CA ILE A 16 14.41 -9.30 18.15
C ILE A 16 15.72 -8.77 18.73
N GLY A 17 15.81 -8.62 20.05
CA GLY A 17 16.96 -8.07 20.77
C GLY A 17 17.06 -6.55 20.70
N THR A 18 17.74 -5.96 21.68
CA THR A 18 17.93 -4.50 21.84
C THR A 18 18.57 -3.85 20.61
N GLU A 19 19.62 -4.47 20.06
CA GLU A 19 20.34 -3.95 18.88
C GLU A 19 19.42 -3.78 17.66
N ALA A 20 18.48 -4.72 17.45
CA ALA A 20 17.53 -4.63 16.35
C ALA A 20 16.51 -3.51 16.57
N VAL A 21 16.01 -3.35 17.80
CA VAL A 21 15.09 -2.27 18.19
C VAL A 21 15.76 -0.91 17.95
N GLU A 22 16.96 -0.70 18.51
CA GLU A 22 17.71 0.56 18.36
C GLU A 22 17.99 0.88 16.89
N ARG A 23 18.42 -0.12 16.10
CA ARG A 23 18.68 0.06 14.68
C ARG A 23 17.43 0.46 13.89
N ILE A 24 16.25 -0.02 14.27
CA ILE A 24 14.98 0.38 13.64
C ILE A 24 14.61 1.80 14.08
N LEU A 25 14.71 2.14 15.37
CA LEU A 25 14.41 3.49 15.87
C LEU A 25 15.32 4.56 15.23
N LEU A 26 16.63 4.28 15.10
CA LEU A 26 17.58 5.18 14.42
C LEU A 26 17.25 5.39 12.93
N LYS A 27 16.64 4.40 12.27
CA LYS A 27 16.16 4.55 10.89
C LYS A 27 14.84 5.32 10.84
N ALA A 28 13.96 5.11 11.81
CA ALA A 28 12.70 5.83 11.94
C ALA A 28 12.94 7.34 12.16
N GLU A 29 13.90 7.70 13.02
CA GLU A 29 14.30 9.09 13.26
C GLU A 29 14.69 9.82 11.98
N LYS A 30 15.46 9.17 11.10
CA LYS A 30 15.87 9.72 9.80
C LYS A 30 14.72 9.93 8.81
N MET A 31 13.55 9.35 9.10
CA MET A 31 12.35 9.45 8.29
C MET A 31 11.26 10.31 8.95
N SER A 32 11.52 10.88 10.13
CA SER A 32 10.54 11.62 10.93
C SER A 32 10.02 12.90 10.27
N ASP A 33 10.80 13.48 9.35
CA ASP A 33 10.43 14.65 8.55
C ASP A 33 9.62 14.29 7.29
N ARG A 34 9.36 13.00 7.01
CA ARG A 34 8.69 12.53 5.80
C ARG A 34 7.27 12.07 6.07
N ARG A 35 6.35 12.50 5.21
CA ARG A 35 4.99 11.96 5.09
C ARG A 35 5.01 10.82 4.08
N ILE A 36 4.71 9.62 4.55
CA ILE A 36 4.65 8.39 3.75
C ILE A 36 3.20 7.94 3.69
N VAL A 37 2.72 7.50 2.52
CA VAL A 37 1.38 6.90 2.40
C VAL A 37 1.45 5.55 1.69
N HIS A 38 0.78 4.56 2.28
CA HIS A 38 0.53 3.26 1.68
C HIS A 38 -0.87 3.22 1.08
N ILE A 39 -1.00 2.69 -0.13
CA ILE A 39 -2.26 2.59 -0.86
C ILE A 39 -2.44 1.17 -1.35
N ASN A 40 -3.56 0.55 -0.98
CA ASN A 40 -3.94 -0.79 -1.42
C ASN A 40 -5.45 -0.88 -1.71
N SER A 41 -5.94 -2.08 -2.03
CA SER A 41 -7.33 -2.31 -2.44
C SER A 41 -8.30 -2.77 -1.37
N THR A 42 -7.84 -3.08 -0.16
CA THR A 42 -8.74 -3.52 0.93
C THR A 42 -8.16 -3.20 2.31
N TYR A 43 -9.01 -2.83 3.27
CA TYR A 43 -8.61 -2.66 4.67
C TYR A 43 -8.80 -3.93 5.51
N TYR A 44 -9.43 -4.96 4.93
CA TYR A 44 -9.71 -6.23 5.61
C TYR A 44 -9.49 -7.41 4.67
N GLY A 45 -9.04 -8.53 5.24
CA GLY A 45 -8.78 -9.75 4.49
C GLY A 45 -7.51 -9.66 3.61
N GLY A 46 -6.67 -10.68 3.70
CA GLY A 46 -5.44 -10.79 2.92
C GLY A 46 -4.20 -10.22 3.63
N GLY A 47 -3.03 -10.74 3.25
CA GLY A 47 -1.76 -10.45 3.93
C GLY A 47 -1.33 -8.99 3.86
N VAL A 48 -1.69 -8.25 2.80
CA VAL A 48 -1.34 -6.82 2.68
C VAL A 48 -2.07 -5.99 3.74
N ALA A 49 -3.36 -6.23 3.97
CA ALA A 49 -4.13 -5.48 4.96
C ALA A 49 -3.64 -5.79 6.40
N GLU A 50 -3.32 -7.05 6.68
CA GLU A 50 -2.76 -7.47 7.97
C GLU A 50 -1.39 -6.84 8.24
N LEU A 51 -0.51 -6.84 7.22
CA LEU A 51 0.80 -6.19 7.27
C LEU A 51 0.67 -4.69 7.53
N LEU A 52 -0.13 -3.98 6.71
CA LEU A 52 -0.28 -2.53 6.81
C LEU A 52 -0.94 -2.09 8.12
N GLY A 53 -1.87 -2.90 8.65
CA GLY A 53 -2.53 -2.64 9.93
C GLY A 53 -1.54 -2.52 11.08
N SER A 54 -0.56 -3.43 11.17
CA SER A 54 0.46 -3.38 12.22
C SER A 54 1.61 -2.42 11.89
N MET A 55 2.10 -2.45 10.64
CA MET A 55 3.29 -1.70 10.23
C MET A 55 3.07 -0.19 10.34
N THR A 56 1.92 0.30 9.90
CA THR A 56 1.63 1.75 9.93
C THR A 56 1.54 2.25 11.37
N LEU A 57 0.91 1.50 12.28
CA LEU A 57 0.83 1.86 13.69
C LEU A 57 2.21 1.89 14.37
N LEU A 58 3.02 0.85 14.15
CA LEU A 58 4.38 0.78 14.71
C LEU A 58 5.27 1.91 14.18
N ALA A 59 5.19 2.23 12.89
CA ALA A 59 5.95 3.32 12.30
C ALA A 59 5.55 4.68 12.87
N ASN A 60 4.24 4.95 13.07
CA ASN A 60 3.79 6.19 13.69
C ASN A 60 4.22 6.30 15.16
N LEU A 61 4.15 5.19 15.92
CA LEU A 61 4.63 5.17 17.30
C LEU A 61 6.16 5.35 17.40
N ALA A 62 6.90 4.98 16.35
CA ALA A 62 8.33 5.23 16.21
C ALA A 62 8.68 6.63 15.64
N GLY A 63 7.69 7.50 15.42
CA GLY A 63 7.88 8.89 14.98
C GLY A 63 7.86 9.13 13.47
N VAL A 64 7.50 8.14 12.65
CA VAL A 64 7.36 8.30 11.19
C VAL A 64 5.92 8.62 10.82
N GLN A 65 5.67 9.69 10.07
CA GLN A 65 4.32 10.06 9.63
C GLN A 65 3.86 9.12 8.51
N MET A 66 3.25 7.99 8.87
CA MET A 66 2.86 6.93 7.94
C MET A 66 1.34 6.77 7.84
N GLY A 67 0.77 7.15 6.70
CA GLY A 67 -0.65 6.99 6.40
C GLY A 67 -0.96 5.69 5.65
N TRP A 68 -2.21 5.25 5.76
CA TRP A 68 -2.79 4.19 4.94
C TRP A 68 -4.09 4.68 4.29
N ARG A 69 -4.24 4.44 2.99
CA ARG A 69 -5.45 4.69 2.22
C ARG A 69 -5.87 3.42 1.48
N VAL A 70 -7.17 3.23 1.36
CA VAL A 70 -7.75 2.10 0.62
C VAL A 70 -8.55 2.66 -0.54
N ILE A 71 -8.32 2.13 -1.74
CA ILE A 71 -9.10 2.53 -2.90
C ILE A 71 -10.55 2.04 -2.76
N GLN A 72 -11.49 2.90 -3.16
CA GLN A 72 -12.90 2.58 -3.27
C GLN A 72 -13.19 2.07 -4.67
N GLY A 73 -13.74 0.86 -4.79
CA GLY A 73 -14.02 0.25 -6.08
C GLY A 73 -15.42 -0.34 -6.16
N SER A 74 -15.98 -0.37 -7.36
CA SER A 74 -17.21 -1.12 -7.65
C SER A 74 -16.93 -2.62 -7.71
N PRO A 75 -17.95 -3.49 -7.59
CA PRO A 75 -17.78 -4.93 -7.82
C PRO A 75 -17.15 -5.26 -9.18
N ASP A 76 -17.52 -4.52 -10.23
CA ASP A 76 -16.96 -4.67 -11.57
C ASP A 76 -15.46 -4.35 -11.59
N PHE A 77 -15.04 -3.30 -10.89
CA PHE A 77 -13.62 -2.98 -10.74
C PHE A 77 -12.85 -4.11 -10.09
N PHE A 78 -13.33 -4.62 -8.94
CA PHE A 78 -12.65 -5.73 -8.25
C PHE A 78 -12.65 -7.02 -9.08
N SER A 79 -13.69 -7.27 -9.88
CA SER A 79 -13.73 -8.38 -10.84
C SER A 79 -12.67 -8.23 -11.93
N VAL A 80 -12.52 -7.03 -12.50
CA VAL A 80 -11.48 -6.73 -13.51
C VAL A 80 -10.09 -6.88 -12.91
N THR A 81 -9.82 -6.25 -11.76
CA THR A 81 -8.49 -6.28 -11.16
C THR A 81 -8.10 -7.65 -10.66
N LYS A 82 -9.06 -8.47 -10.19
CA LYS A 82 -8.79 -9.89 -9.85
C LYS A 82 -8.35 -10.68 -11.08
N LYS A 83 -8.98 -10.45 -12.25
CA LYS A 83 -8.53 -11.08 -13.50
C LYS A 83 -7.14 -10.59 -13.92
N MET A 84 -6.84 -9.30 -13.77
CA MET A 84 -5.52 -8.75 -14.06
C MET A 84 -4.46 -9.35 -13.14
N HIS A 85 -4.74 -9.44 -11.84
CA HIS A 85 -3.89 -10.10 -10.85
C HIS A 85 -3.61 -11.56 -11.23
N ASN A 86 -4.65 -12.34 -11.54
CA ASN A 86 -4.47 -13.73 -11.96
C ASN A 86 -3.66 -13.86 -13.25
N ALA A 87 -3.87 -12.95 -14.21
CA ALA A 87 -3.14 -12.99 -15.47
C ALA A 87 -1.67 -12.64 -15.34
N LEU A 88 -1.34 -11.72 -14.42
CA LEU A 88 0.04 -11.45 -14.06
C LEU A 88 0.75 -12.68 -13.47
N GLN A 89 0.00 -13.66 -12.96
CA GLN A 89 0.50 -14.94 -12.46
C GLN A 89 0.34 -16.10 -13.47
N GLY A 90 0.17 -15.81 -14.76
CA GLY A 90 0.04 -16.81 -15.83
C GLY A 90 -1.38 -17.25 -16.15
N GLY A 91 -2.39 -16.61 -15.57
CA GLY A 91 -3.79 -16.85 -15.93
C GLY A 91 -4.20 -16.17 -17.25
N GLU A 92 -5.29 -16.64 -17.85
CA GLU A 92 -5.85 -15.97 -19.02
C GLU A 92 -6.62 -14.70 -18.65
N ILE A 93 -6.55 -13.69 -19.52
CA ILE A 93 -7.39 -12.50 -19.42
C ILE A 93 -7.85 -12.02 -20.79
N ASN A 94 -9.17 -11.82 -20.91
CA ASN A 94 -9.71 -10.95 -21.94
C ASN A 94 -9.84 -9.54 -21.36
N LEU A 95 -8.83 -8.69 -21.57
CA LEU A 95 -8.83 -7.30 -21.13
C LEU A 95 -9.41 -6.40 -22.24
N SER A 96 -10.73 -6.44 -22.41
CA SER A 96 -11.40 -5.56 -23.37
C SER A 96 -11.29 -4.08 -22.99
N TRP A 97 -11.43 -3.19 -23.96
CA TRP A 97 -11.45 -1.74 -23.74
C TRP A 97 -12.48 -1.30 -22.69
N LYS A 98 -13.63 -1.99 -22.59
CA LYS A 98 -14.63 -1.71 -21.54
C LYS A 98 -14.06 -1.99 -20.15
N LYS A 99 -13.38 -3.13 -19.95
CA LYS A 99 -12.76 -3.49 -18.67
C LYS A 99 -11.62 -2.55 -18.31
N PHE A 100 -10.79 -2.21 -19.30
CA PHE A 100 -9.72 -1.24 -19.11
C PHE A 100 -10.24 0.14 -18.70
N ARG A 101 -11.34 0.61 -19.31
CA ARG A 101 -11.99 1.87 -18.92
C ARG A 101 -12.56 1.82 -17.50
N ILE A 102 -13.15 0.70 -17.06
CA ILE A 102 -13.61 0.54 -15.67
C ILE A 102 -12.44 0.70 -14.70
N TYR A 103 -11.31 0.04 -15.01
CA TYR A 103 -10.10 0.11 -14.22
C TYR A 103 -9.55 1.53 -14.09
N GLU A 104 -9.31 2.22 -15.22
CA GLU A 104 -8.79 3.61 -15.21
C GLU A 104 -9.79 4.58 -14.57
N HIS A 105 -11.09 4.43 -14.85
CA HIS A 105 -12.12 5.34 -14.34
C HIS A 105 -12.22 5.30 -12.81
N VAL A 106 -12.32 4.10 -12.23
CA VAL A 106 -12.39 3.95 -10.77
C VAL A 106 -11.11 4.43 -10.10
N VAL A 107 -9.94 4.17 -10.71
CA VAL A 107 -8.69 4.70 -10.19
C VAL A 107 -8.66 6.23 -10.22
N PHE A 108 -9.14 6.85 -11.31
CA PHE A 108 -9.24 8.30 -11.40
C PHE A 108 -10.20 8.90 -10.37
N GLU A 109 -11.34 8.26 -10.08
CA GLU A 109 -12.20 8.68 -8.98
C GLU A 109 -11.45 8.66 -7.63
N ASN A 110 -10.61 7.65 -7.40
CA ASN A 110 -9.77 7.58 -6.20
C ASN A 110 -8.68 8.65 -6.17
N VAL A 111 -8.12 9.04 -7.33
CA VAL A 111 -7.23 10.19 -7.41
C VAL A 111 -7.97 11.44 -6.92
N LEU A 112 -9.18 11.68 -7.40
CA LEU A 112 -9.98 12.85 -7.03
C LEU A 112 -10.37 12.86 -5.54
N ARG A 113 -10.48 11.71 -4.87
CA ARG A 113 -10.83 11.60 -3.45
C ARG A 113 -9.62 11.68 -2.50
N ASN A 114 -8.46 11.17 -2.92
CA ASN A 114 -7.35 10.94 -1.99
C ASN A 114 -6.41 12.14 -1.80
N HIS A 115 -6.32 13.05 -2.77
CA HIS A 115 -5.50 14.27 -2.70
C HIS A 115 -4.07 14.02 -2.17
N LEU A 116 -3.35 13.08 -2.78
CA LEU A 116 -2.03 12.68 -2.29
C LEU A 116 -0.99 13.81 -2.43
N ASP A 117 -0.52 14.31 -1.29
CA ASP A 117 0.53 15.34 -1.18
C ASP A 117 1.79 14.85 -0.43
N HIS A 118 1.97 13.53 -0.36
CA HIS A 118 2.97 12.90 0.49
C HIS A 118 4.37 12.94 -0.14
N ASP A 119 5.40 12.90 0.70
CA ASP A 119 6.81 12.87 0.28
C ASP A 119 7.17 11.53 -0.36
N ILE A 120 6.53 10.45 0.10
CA ILE A 120 6.69 9.09 -0.43
C ILE A 120 5.30 8.45 -0.59
N VAL A 121 5.05 7.87 -1.75
CA VAL A 121 3.82 7.12 -2.03
C VAL A 121 4.17 5.67 -2.33
N VAL A 122 3.53 4.73 -1.61
CA VAL A 122 3.73 3.30 -1.76
C VAL A 122 2.43 2.66 -2.26
N ILE A 123 2.45 2.14 -3.48
CA ILE A 123 1.33 1.46 -4.13
C ILE A 123 1.51 -0.05 -3.98
N HIS A 124 0.52 -0.71 -3.39
CA HIS A 124 0.49 -2.15 -3.24
C HIS A 124 -0.37 -2.79 -4.33
N ASP A 125 0.20 -3.77 -5.01
CA ASP A 125 -0.46 -4.58 -6.04
C ASP A 125 -0.97 -3.78 -7.26
N PRO A 126 -1.55 -4.44 -8.28
CA PRO A 126 -1.93 -3.76 -9.53
C PRO A 126 -3.09 -2.76 -9.39
N GLN A 127 -4.00 -2.96 -8.45
CA GLN A 127 -5.29 -2.26 -8.40
C GLN A 127 -5.15 -0.71 -8.38
N PRO A 128 -4.22 -0.10 -7.64
CA PRO A 128 -4.07 1.36 -7.59
C PRO A 128 -3.01 1.91 -8.56
N LEU A 129 -2.36 1.07 -9.37
CA LEU A 129 -1.22 1.49 -10.22
C LEU A 129 -1.48 2.74 -11.09
N PRO A 130 -2.64 2.93 -11.73
CA PRO A 130 -2.85 4.06 -12.63
C PRO A 130 -2.83 5.41 -11.91
N MET A 131 -2.96 5.44 -10.57
CA MET A 131 -2.91 6.68 -9.79
C MET A 131 -1.65 7.49 -10.10
N ILE A 132 -0.52 6.82 -10.38
CA ILE A 132 0.77 7.45 -10.68
C ILE A 132 0.71 8.43 -11.86
N ARG A 133 -0.27 8.29 -12.77
CA ARG A 133 -0.43 9.14 -13.96
C ARG A 133 -1.12 10.47 -13.66
N HIS A 134 -1.73 10.62 -12.48
CA HIS A 134 -2.61 11.75 -12.18
C HIS A 134 -2.09 12.66 -11.06
N TYR A 135 -0.86 12.42 -10.59
CA TYR A 135 -0.23 13.23 -9.55
C TYR A 135 1.08 13.85 -10.03
N HIS A 136 1.31 15.11 -9.64
CA HIS A 136 2.64 15.68 -9.69
C HIS A 136 3.47 15.11 -8.53
N LYS A 137 4.56 14.40 -8.85
CA LYS A 137 5.34 13.66 -7.86
C LYS A 137 6.27 14.61 -7.11
N LYS A 138 6.11 14.71 -5.78
CA LYS A 138 7.05 15.40 -4.89
C LYS A 138 8.28 14.57 -4.53
N GLY A 139 8.14 13.24 -4.63
CA GLY A 139 9.18 12.29 -4.30
C GLY A 139 8.88 10.91 -4.89
N PRO A 140 9.50 9.85 -4.34
CA PRO A 140 9.40 8.52 -4.93
C PRO A 140 7.98 7.95 -4.85
N TRP A 141 7.60 7.27 -5.92
CA TRP A 141 6.44 6.39 -5.99
C TRP A 141 6.96 4.96 -6.09
N ILE A 142 6.71 4.18 -5.05
CA ILE A 142 7.22 2.81 -4.90
C ILE A 142 6.07 1.86 -5.20
N TRP A 143 6.29 0.91 -6.10
CA TRP A 143 5.36 -0.19 -6.31
C TRP A 143 5.83 -1.42 -5.57
N VAL A 144 4.96 -1.99 -4.73
CA VAL A 144 5.18 -3.24 -4.01
C VAL A 144 4.24 -4.29 -4.59
N CYS A 145 4.83 -5.24 -5.32
CA CYS A 145 4.12 -6.36 -5.92
C CYS A 145 4.07 -7.53 -4.95
N HIS A 146 2.87 -8.02 -4.62
CA HIS A 146 2.68 -9.18 -3.73
C HIS A 146 2.36 -10.47 -4.51
N VAL A 147 2.46 -10.42 -5.84
CA VAL A 147 2.26 -11.57 -6.74
C VAL A 147 3.54 -11.96 -7.45
N ASP A 148 3.59 -13.22 -7.88
CA ASP A 148 4.66 -13.74 -8.72
C ASP A 148 4.51 -13.26 -10.17
N LEU A 149 5.57 -12.63 -10.68
CA LEU A 149 5.68 -12.15 -12.07
C LEU A 149 6.78 -12.90 -12.85
N SER A 150 7.30 -14.02 -12.32
CA SER A 150 8.44 -14.73 -12.90
C SER A 150 8.11 -15.41 -14.24
N ASN A 151 6.87 -15.91 -14.40
CA ASN A 151 6.45 -16.68 -15.57
C ASN A 151 5.03 -16.32 -16.06
N PRO A 152 4.76 -15.06 -16.43
CA PRO A 152 3.40 -14.59 -16.73
C PRO A 152 2.86 -15.05 -18.09
N ASN A 153 3.72 -15.52 -19.02
CA ASN A 153 3.36 -15.85 -20.40
C ASN A 153 3.72 -17.32 -20.76
N ARG A 154 3.34 -18.28 -19.90
CA ARG A 154 3.53 -19.69 -20.27
C ARG A 154 2.63 -20.11 -21.42
#